data_AF-A0A2V6UDK2-F1
#
_entry.id   AF-A0A2V6UDK2-F1
#
_cell.length_a   1.000
_cell.length_b   1.000
_cell.length_c   1.000
_cell.angle_alpha   90.00
_cell.angle_beta   90.00
_cell.angle_gamma   90.00
#
_symmetry.space_group_name_H-M   'P 1'
#
loop_
_entity.id
_entity.type
_entity.pdbx_description
1 polymer ?
#
loop_
_entity_poly.entity_id
_entity_poly.type
_entity_poly.pdbx_seq_one_letter_code
_entity_poly.pdbx_strand_id
1 'polypeptide(L)'
;MGSVPVPALVAVVLLLTALPGGAAAAGEEPASALRVVTFNLLHGGPSSGWRGDGEHLEERLAMVTRELGVLAPDVVGLQEASITRGRGNVAARLATALGLYVTHASATRRVSGLAWIDWLIVWGIN
;
A
#
# COMPACT_ATOMS: atom_id res chain seq x y z
N MET A 1 10.38 61.56 2.83
CA MET A 1 9.64 60.37 3.31
C MET A 1 8.16 60.72 3.27
N GLY A 2 7.39 60.11 2.38
CA GLY A 2 6.00 60.52 2.11
C GLY A 2 5.04 60.04 3.20
N SER A 3 4.17 60.94 3.69
CA SER A 3 3.10 60.62 4.61
C SER A 3 2.03 59.77 3.91
N VAL A 4 1.69 58.62 4.49
CA VAL A 4 0.62 57.76 3.98
C VAL A 4 -0.72 58.50 4.14
N PRO A 5 -1.53 58.65 3.08
CA PRO A 5 -2.80 59.35 3.19
C PRO A 5 -3.77 58.57 4.08
N VAL A 6 -4.44 59.28 5.00
CA VAL A 6 -5.43 58.74 5.95
C VAL A 6 -6.41 57.71 5.33
N PRO A 7 -6.97 57.90 4.12
CA PRO A 7 -7.84 56.89 3.52
C PRO A 7 -7.15 55.55 3.23
N ALA A 8 -5.85 55.54 2.91
CA ALA A 8 -5.09 54.29 2.75
C ALA A 8 -4.90 53.58 4.09
N LEU A 9 -4.77 54.32 5.19
CA LEU A 9 -4.66 53.76 6.53
C LEU A 9 -5.99 53.11 6.97
N VAL A 10 -7.12 53.75 6.66
CA VAL A 10 -8.46 53.20 6.92
C VAL A 10 -8.72 51.94 6.08
N ALA A 11 -8.33 51.92 4.81
CA ALA A 11 -8.47 50.75 3.95
C ALA A 11 -7.65 49.55 4.46
N VAL A 12 -6.42 49.79 4.93
CA VAL A 12 -5.57 48.73 5.52
C VAL A 12 -6.17 48.19 6.81
N VAL A 13 -6.69 49.07 7.68
CA VAL A 13 -7.34 48.64 8.93
C VAL A 13 -8.59 47.81 8.63
N LEU A 14 -9.44 48.25 7.68
CA LEU A 14 -10.62 47.48 7.28
C LEU A 14 -10.25 46.12 6.68
N LEU A 15 -9.20 46.05 5.87
CA LEU A 15 -8.68 44.81 5.30
C LEU A 15 -8.16 43.85 6.38
N LEU A 16 -7.52 44.37 7.42
CA LEU A 16 -7.04 43.58 8.57
C LEU A 16 -8.18 43.07 9.45
N THR A 17 -9.28 43.83 9.59
CA THR A 17 -10.46 43.40 10.36
C THR A 17 -11.41 42.51 9.58
N ALA A 18 -11.35 42.52 8.25
CA ALA A 18 -12.16 41.69 7.36
C ALA A 18 -11.52 40.33 7.04
N LEU A 19 -10.29 40.08 7.52
CA LEU A 19 -9.79 38.71 7.60
C LEU A 19 -10.73 37.96 8.54
N PRO A 20 -11.50 36.97 8.06
CA PRO A 20 -12.30 36.16 8.95
C PRO A 20 -11.32 35.56 9.96
N GLY A 21 -11.40 36.03 11.21
CA GLY A 21 -10.79 35.37 12.34
C GLY A 21 -11.28 33.94 12.25
N GLY A 22 -10.38 33.05 11.86
CA GLY A 22 -10.68 31.68 11.53
C GLY A 22 -11.58 31.15 12.62
N ALA A 23 -12.83 30.89 12.25
CA ALA A 23 -13.76 30.18 13.11
C ALA A 23 -12.99 29.00 13.67
N ALA A 24 -12.92 28.90 15.01
CA ALA A 24 -12.37 27.74 15.68
C ALA A 24 -12.94 26.52 14.95
N ALA A 25 -12.07 25.79 14.26
CA ALA A 25 -12.48 24.63 13.48
C ALA A 25 -13.18 23.71 14.48
N ALA A 26 -14.50 23.58 14.32
CA ALA A 26 -15.29 22.61 15.06
C ALA A 26 -14.57 21.28 14.88
N GLY A 27 -14.19 20.65 16.00
CA GLY A 27 -13.26 19.54 16.08
C GLY A 27 -13.25 18.67 14.83
N GLU A 28 -12.24 18.88 14.00
CA GLU A 28 -11.94 17.96 12.93
C GLU A 28 -11.42 16.71 13.65
N GLU A 29 -12.29 15.69 13.78
CA GLU A 29 -11.87 14.35 14.18
C GLU A 29 -10.59 14.05 13.42
N PRO A 30 -9.46 13.77 14.10
CA PRO A 30 -8.19 13.61 13.42
C PRO A 30 -8.37 12.53 12.36
N ALA A 31 -8.16 12.88 11.09
CA ALA A 31 -8.29 11.96 9.98
C ALA A 31 -7.53 10.68 10.35
N SER A 32 -8.24 9.54 10.38
CA SER A 32 -7.63 8.29 10.81
C SER A 32 -6.40 8.00 9.94
N ALA A 33 -5.26 7.81 10.58
CA ALA A 33 -4.01 7.62 9.87
C ALA A 33 -4.06 6.27 9.12
N LEU A 34 -4.03 6.32 7.78
CA LEU A 34 -3.98 5.13 6.95
C LEU A 34 -2.64 4.41 7.13
N ARG A 35 -2.67 3.14 7.53
CA ARG A 35 -1.49 2.31 7.72
C ARG A 35 -1.26 1.40 6.51
N VAL A 36 -0.20 1.71 5.77
CA VAL A 36 0.23 0.95 4.59
C VAL A 36 1.48 0.15 4.93
N VAL A 37 1.47 -1.15 4.67
CA VAL A 37 2.62 -2.04 4.85
C VAL A 37 3.00 -2.65 3.51
N THR A 38 4.28 -2.55 3.14
CA THR A 38 4.83 -3.26 1.99
C THR A 38 5.76 -4.36 2.46
N PHE A 39 5.58 -5.57 1.95
CA PHE A 39 6.31 -6.74 2.42
C PHE A 39 6.60 -7.70 1.27
N ASN A 40 7.82 -8.25 1.25
CA ASN A 40 8.21 -9.31 0.34
C ASN A 40 8.14 -10.66 1.08
N LEU A 41 7.27 -11.55 0.60
CA LEU A 41 6.99 -12.83 1.24
C LEU A 41 8.07 -13.89 0.99
N LEU A 42 8.96 -13.65 0.02
CA LEU A 42 10.05 -14.53 -0.35
C LEU A 42 9.57 -15.98 -0.53
N HIS A 43 8.74 -16.24 -1.55
CA HIS A 43 8.23 -17.60 -1.85
C HIS A 43 9.31 -18.62 -2.30
N GLY A 44 10.58 -18.24 -2.23
CA GLY A 44 11.72 -18.93 -2.82
C GLY A 44 11.68 -18.84 -4.35
N GLY A 45 12.82 -18.65 -4.99
CA GLY A 45 12.92 -18.45 -6.45
C GLY A 45 12.35 -19.60 -7.30
N PRO A 46 12.49 -19.56 -8.63
CA PRO A 46 11.86 -20.49 -9.57
C PRO A 46 12.07 -21.99 -9.27
N SER A 47 13.15 -22.32 -8.54
CA SER A 47 13.51 -23.68 -8.11
C SER A 47 13.08 -24.03 -6.67
N SER A 48 12.32 -23.20 -5.96
CA SER A 48 12.02 -23.37 -4.53
C SER A 48 11.18 -24.60 -4.22
N GLY A 49 10.31 -25.00 -5.15
CA GLY A 49 9.59 -26.27 -5.09
C GLY A 49 10.47 -27.50 -5.32
N TRP A 50 11.68 -27.33 -5.87
CA TRP A 50 12.64 -28.41 -6.14
C TRP A 50 13.77 -28.50 -5.10
N ARG A 51 14.06 -27.42 -4.37
CA ARG A 51 15.16 -27.34 -3.38
C ARG A 51 14.74 -27.42 -1.91
N GLY A 52 13.44 -27.60 -1.63
CA GLY A 52 12.92 -27.74 -0.26
C GLY A 52 12.58 -26.42 0.46
N ASP A 53 12.76 -25.26 -0.19
CA ASP A 53 12.39 -23.96 0.42
C ASP A 53 10.86 -23.73 0.54
N GLY A 54 10.07 -24.57 -0.13
CA GLY A 54 8.61 -24.61 0.02
C GLY A 54 8.13 -25.24 1.32
N GLU A 55 8.98 -26.01 2.02
CA GLU A 55 8.60 -26.84 3.19
C GLU A 55 8.12 -25.99 4.38
N HIS A 56 8.54 -24.72 4.47
CA HIS A 56 8.16 -23.81 5.56
C HIS A 56 7.17 -22.71 5.15
N LEU A 57 6.47 -22.85 4.01
CA LEU A 57 5.50 -21.84 3.57
C LEU A 57 4.41 -21.59 4.62
N GLU A 58 3.90 -22.66 5.22
CA GLU A 58 2.82 -22.56 6.22
C GLU A 58 3.28 -21.85 7.49
N GLU A 59 4.47 -22.18 7.99
CA GLU A 59 5.07 -21.51 9.15
C GLU A 59 5.35 -20.03 8.86
N ARG A 60 5.86 -19.74 7.66
CA ARG A 60 6.08 -18.36 7.21
C ARG A 60 4.77 -17.60 7.11
N LEU A 61 3.73 -18.21 6.57
CA LEU A 61 2.41 -17.58 6.49
C LEU A 61 1.79 -17.35 7.86
N ALA A 62 1.91 -18.30 8.77
CA ALA A 62 1.45 -18.14 10.14
C ALA A 62 2.18 -16.98 10.85
N MET A 63 3.50 -16.91 10.70
CA MET A 63 4.31 -15.82 11.24
C MET A 63 3.89 -14.47 10.63
N VAL A 64 3.85 -14.37 9.30
CA VAL A 64 3.51 -13.13 8.60
C VAL A 64 2.10 -12.66 8.92
N THR A 65 1.13 -13.58 8.99
CA THR A 65 -0.25 -13.26 9.40
C THR A 65 -0.28 -12.66 10.79
N ARG A 66 0.43 -13.26 11.75
CA ARG A 66 0.51 -12.76 13.13
C ARG A 66 1.12 -11.37 13.17
N GLU A 67 2.29 -11.18 12.55
CA GLU A 67 2.99 -9.89 12.60
C GLU A 67 2.21 -8.78 11.88
N LEU A 68 1.60 -9.07 10.73
CA LEU A 68 0.72 -8.13 10.06
C LEU A 68 -0.54 -7.85 10.88
N GLY A 69 -1.10 -8.84 11.56
CA GLY A 69 -2.24 -8.65 12.46
C GLY A 69 -1.93 -7.69 13.62
N VAL A 70 -0.73 -7.80 14.21
CA VAL A 70 -0.26 -6.84 15.24
C VAL A 70 -0.11 -5.43 14.68
N LEU A 71 0.35 -5.31 13.44
CA LEU A 71 0.47 -4.03 12.76
C LEU A 71 -0.89 -3.45 12.38
N ALA A 72 -1.98 -4.21 12.31
CA ALA A 72 -3.31 -3.74 11.91
C ALA A 72 -3.28 -2.80 10.67
N PRO A 73 -2.72 -3.24 9.53
CA PRO A 73 -2.64 -2.42 8.32
C PRO A 73 -4.01 -2.31 7.65
N ASP A 74 -4.27 -1.14 7.06
CA ASP A 74 -5.41 -0.92 6.17
C ASP A 74 -5.10 -1.40 4.74
N VAL A 75 -3.83 -1.33 4.34
CA VAL A 75 -3.36 -1.71 3.00
C VAL A 75 -2.07 -2.51 3.10
N VAL A 76 -2.01 -3.64 2.41
CA VAL A 76 -0.79 -4.47 2.30
C VAL A 76 -0.36 -4.60 0.84
N GLY A 77 0.85 -4.11 0.54
CA GLY A 77 1.54 -4.36 -0.73
C GLY A 77 2.42 -5.59 -0.64
N LEU A 78 2.01 -6.70 -1.24
CA LEU A 78 2.69 -7.98 -1.14
C LEU A 78 3.51 -8.31 -2.40
N GLN A 79 4.80 -8.63 -2.23
CA GLN A 79 5.70 -9.08 -3.28
C GLN A 79 6.05 -10.56 -3.12
N GLU A 80 6.43 -11.21 -4.23
CA GLU A 80 6.81 -12.62 -4.29
C GLU A 80 5.79 -13.57 -3.63
N ALA A 81 4.50 -13.25 -3.76
CA ALA A 81 3.44 -14.17 -3.33
C ALA A 81 3.28 -15.28 -4.39
N SER A 82 3.51 -16.53 -4.01
CA SER A 82 3.32 -17.65 -4.93
C SER A 82 1.85 -17.85 -5.28
N ILE A 83 1.57 -18.05 -6.56
CA ILE A 83 0.33 -18.68 -7.04
C ILE A 83 0.76 -19.95 -7.76
N THR A 84 0.54 -21.12 -7.16
CA THR A 84 0.88 -22.42 -7.77
C THR A 84 -0.22 -23.44 -7.53
N ARG A 85 -0.33 -24.45 -8.41
CA ARG A 85 -1.33 -25.54 -8.26
C ARG A 85 -1.23 -26.28 -6.91
N GLY A 86 -0.02 -26.41 -6.35
CA GLY A 86 0.20 -27.11 -5.07
C GLY A 86 -0.01 -26.25 -3.82
N ARG A 87 0.29 -24.94 -3.88
CA ARG A 87 0.29 -24.04 -2.71
C ARG A 87 -0.92 -23.09 -2.66
N GLY A 88 -1.70 -23.05 -3.73
CA GLY A 88 -2.83 -22.13 -3.90
C GLY A 88 -2.37 -20.69 -4.10
N ASN A 89 -3.30 -19.75 -3.93
CA ASN A 89 -3.04 -18.32 -4.00
C ASN A 89 -2.68 -17.79 -2.61
N VAL A 90 -1.39 -17.54 -2.38
CA VAL A 90 -0.90 -17.14 -1.06
C VAL A 90 -1.36 -15.75 -0.66
N ALA A 91 -1.45 -14.80 -1.61
CA ALA A 91 -1.97 -13.47 -1.33
C ALA A 91 -3.43 -13.51 -0.87
N ALA A 92 -4.26 -14.38 -1.49
CA ALA A 92 -5.65 -14.54 -1.09
C ALA A 92 -5.79 -15.14 0.31
N ARG A 93 -4.96 -16.14 0.65
CA ARG A 93 -4.94 -16.76 1.99
C ARG A 93 -4.61 -15.74 3.08
N LEU A 94 -3.57 -14.92 2.84
CA LEU A 94 -3.17 -13.87 3.77
C LEU A 94 -4.27 -12.80 3.92
N ALA A 95 -4.89 -12.39 2.82
CA ALA A 95 -5.98 -11.42 2.84
C ALA A 95 -7.20 -11.94 3.63
N THR A 96 -7.60 -13.20 3.42
CA THR A 96 -8.66 -13.84 4.22
C THR A 96 -8.32 -13.84 5.70
N ALA A 97 -7.08 -14.17 6.07
CA ALA A 97 -6.67 -14.22 7.47
C ALA A 97 -6.64 -12.85 8.16
N LEU A 98 -6.39 -11.78 7.40
CA LEU A 98 -6.37 -10.39 7.90
C LEU A 98 -7.73 -9.67 7.78
N GLY A 99 -8.74 -10.31 7.19
CA GLY A 99 -10.04 -9.66 6.91
C GLY A 99 -9.96 -8.58 5.82
N LEU A 100 -8.99 -8.69 4.91
CA LEU A 100 -8.76 -7.75 3.81
C LEU A 100 -9.27 -8.30 2.48
N TYR A 101 -9.55 -7.39 1.54
CA TYR A 101 -9.79 -7.74 0.15
C TYR A 101 -8.47 -7.90 -0.61
N VAL A 102 -8.41 -8.87 -1.52
CA VAL A 102 -7.23 -9.12 -2.36
C VAL A 102 -7.48 -8.69 -3.79
N THR A 103 -6.52 -7.95 -4.35
CA THR A 103 -6.37 -7.77 -5.80
C THR A 103 -4.99 -8.24 -6.21
N HIS A 104 -4.88 -8.89 -7.37
CA HIS A 104 -3.62 -9.42 -7.87
C HIS A 104 -3.30 -8.86 -9.24
N ALA A 105 -2.12 -8.25 -9.36
CA ALA A 105 -1.53 -7.87 -10.62
C ALA A 105 -0.25 -8.67 -10.83
N SER A 106 -0.21 -9.49 -11.89
CA SER A 106 1.01 -10.21 -12.26
C SER A 106 2.06 -9.21 -12.75
N ALA A 107 3.23 -9.21 -12.12
CA ALA A 107 4.40 -8.45 -12.57
C ALA A 107 4.87 -8.88 -13.97
N THR A 108 4.51 -10.10 -14.39
CA THR A 108 4.99 -10.73 -15.63
C THR A 108 4.38 -10.15 -16.91
N ARG A 109 3.32 -9.33 -16.82
CA ARG A 109 2.66 -8.73 -18.00
C ARG A 109 3.46 -7.64 -18.71
N ARG A 110 4.66 -7.27 -18.23
CA ARG A 110 5.50 -6.23 -18.86
C ARG A 110 7.00 -6.47 -18.69
N VAL A 111 7.47 -7.71 -18.80
CA VAL A 111 8.93 -7.95 -18.74
C VAL A 111 9.60 -7.65 -20.08
N SER A 112 8.94 -8.00 -21.19
CA SER A 112 9.47 -7.78 -22.54
C SER A 112 8.67 -6.80 -23.40
N GLY A 113 7.39 -6.56 -23.05
CA GLY A 113 6.45 -5.83 -23.92
C GLY A 113 5.98 -6.65 -25.14
N LEU A 114 6.42 -7.90 -25.27
CA LEU A 114 6.04 -8.84 -26.32
C LEU A 114 5.20 -9.97 -25.73
N ALA A 115 3.91 -9.98 -26.07
CA ALA A 115 2.90 -10.84 -25.46
C ALA A 115 3.22 -12.34 -25.45
N TRP A 116 3.98 -12.84 -26.43
CA TRP A 116 4.33 -14.26 -26.55
C TRP A 116 5.50 -14.69 -25.66
N ILE A 117 6.47 -13.79 -25.40
CA ILE A 117 7.57 -14.03 -24.45
C ILE A 117 7.02 -13.95 -23.03
N ASP A 118 6.20 -12.94 -22.76
CA ASP A 118 5.52 -12.79 -21.48
C ASP A 118 4.63 -14.02 -21.18
N TRP A 119 3.99 -14.61 -22.20
CA TRP A 119 3.24 -15.87 -22.06
C TRP A 119 4.13 -17.08 -21.71
N LEU A 120 5.27 -17.25 -22.39
CA LEU A 120 6.21 -18.34 -22.09
C LEU A 120 6.80 -18.24 -20.68
N ILE A 121 7.13 -17.03 -20.22
CA ILE A 121 7.63 -16.79 -18.87
C ILE A 121 6.55 -17.10 -17.84
N VAL A 122 5.29 -16.70 -18.07
CA VAL A 122 4.16 -17.03 -17.20
C VAL A 122 3.92 -18.55 -17.14
N TRP A 123 4.07 -19.27 -18.25
CA TRP A 123 3.90 -20.73 -18.29
C TRP A 123 5.00 -21.47 -17.52
N GLY A 124 6.25 -20.98 -17.55
CA GLY A 124 7.36 -21.60 -16.82
C GLY A 124 7.38 -21.32 -15.30
N ILE A 125 6.61 -20.33 -14.83
CA ILE A 125 6.57 -19.90 -13.42
C ILE A 125 5.32 -20.44 -12.67
N ASN A 126 4.25 -20.81 -13.39
CA ASN A 126 3.03 -21.42 -12.81
C ASN A 126 3.10 -22.95 -12.75
#